data_AF-A0A841ILH6-F1
#
_entry.id   AF-A0A841ILH6-F1
#
_cell.length_a   1.000
_cell.length_b   1.000
_cell.length_c   1.000
_cell.angle_alpha   90.00
_cell.angle_beta   90.00
_cell.angle_gamma   90.00
#
_symmetry.space_group_name_H-M   'P 1'
#
loop_
_entity.id
_entity.type
_entity.pdbx_description
1 polymer ?
#
loop_
_entity_poly.entity_id
_entity_poly.type
_entity_poly.pdbx_seq_one_letter_code
_entity_poly.pdbx_strand_id
1 'polypeptide(L)'
;MAALGLEQRIDALIVWEGRLEESFRSGLDPIQALISLKEFPGHPAAGRVPVCAELEELPDNDTLDDMVNPDYSDPSLPAVTGGEPQLWPEIDRWNNFAPETIGKTYAPRTRQPVRYLPVFLQGRVIGYLWASVTDDAADFQPLLPPEIFHNRARGWWVGEFMRLRGSGVSPLEALRSRIGAPEDPRGGGIDADAQERVAASLDELKEIAQR
;
A
#
# COMPACT_ATOMS: atom_id res chain seq x y z
N MET A 1 -24.24 0.77 13.91
CA MET A 1 -23.13 1.58 14.49
C MET A 1 -22.90 2.77 13.57
N ALA A 2 -22.66 3.98 14.12
CA ALA A 2 -22.29 5.11 13.26
C ALA A 2 -20.91 4.83 12.64
N ALA A 3 -20.80 4.98 11.33
CA ALA A 3 -19.54 4.85 10.61
C ALA A 3 -18.51 5.85 11.20
N LEU A 4 -17.31 5.37 11.52
CA LEU A 4 -16.19 6.25 11.88
C LEU A 4 -16.00 7.31 10.78
N GLY A 5 -15.77 8.56 11.18
CA GLY A 5 -15.38 9.62 10.25
C GLY A 5 -14.09 9.27 9.50
N LEU A 6 -13.94 9.78 8.28
CA LEU A 6 -12.82 9.43 7.39
C LEU A 6 -11.44 9.65 8.04
N GLU A 7 -11.27 10.75 8.76
CA GLU A 7 -10.04 11.08 9.52
C GLU A 7 -9.72 10.00 10.56
N GLN A 8 -10.72 9.58 11.33
CA GLN A 8 -10.54 8.55 12.35
C GLN A 8 -10.24 7.17 11.76
N ARG A 9 -10.72 6.87 10.54
CA ARG A 9 -10.35 5.65 9.81
C ARG A 9 -8.89 5.65 9.37
N ILE A 10 -8.37 6.81 8.96
CA ILE A 10 -6.96 6.96 8.55
C ILE A 10 -6.04 6.84 9.77
N ASP A 11 -6.38 7.48 10.88
CA ASP A 11 -5.63 7.35 12.12
C ASP A 11 -5.60 5.89 12.61
N ALA A 12 -6.73 5.18 12.48
CA ALA A 12 -6.81 3.75 12.79
C ALA A 12 -5.87 2.93 11.90
N LEU A 13 -5.85 3.19 10.59
CA LEU A 13 -4.99 2.52 9.63
C LEU A 13 -3.50 2.69 9.98
N ILE A 14 -3.06 3.93 10.24
CA ILE A 14 -1.66 4.24 10.57
C ILE A 14 -1.22 3.49 11.82
N VAL A 15 -2.07 3.44 12.85
CA VAL A 15 -1.77 2.73 14.10
C VAL A 15 -1.64 1.23 13.87
N TRP A 16 -2.57 0.62 13.13
CA TRP A 16 -2.51 -0.81 12.84
C TRP A 16 -1.31 -1.17 11.96
N GLU A 17 -0.98 -0.36 10.96
CA GLU A 17 0.23 -0.52 10.14
C GLU A 17 1.50 -0.47 11.00
N GLY A 18 1.59 0.50 11.93
CA GLY A 18 2.71 0.63 12.85
C GLY A 18 2.89 -0.61 13.73
N ARG A 19 1.80 -1.18 14.26
CA ARG A 19 1.84 -2.41 15.08
C ARG A 19 2.34 -3.61 14.27
N LEU A 20 1.83 -3.79 13.05
CA LEU A 20 2.25 -4.87 12.16
C LEU A 20 3.71 -4.70 11.72
N GLU A 21 4.15 -3.46 11.50
CA GLU A 21 5.54 -3.16 11.18
C GLU A 21 6.48 -3.47 12.36
N GLU A 22 6.08 -3.16 13.59
CA GLU A 22 6.82 -3.51 14.81
C GLU A 22 6.96 -5.03 14.99
N SER A 23 5.87 -5.77 14.78
CA SER A 23 5.90 -7.25 14.78
C SER A 23 6.85 -7.80 13.71
N PHE A 24 6.82 -7.24 12.50
CA PHE A 24 7.74 -7.63 11.43
C PHE A 24 9.21 -7.31 11.77
N ARG A 25 9.49 -6.14 12.35
CA ARG A 25 10.85 -5.77 12.81
C ARG A 25 11.36 -6.73 13.88
N SER A 26 10.46 -7.22 14.73
CA SER A 26 10.74 -8.23 15.75
C SER A 26 10.93 -9.65 15.18
N GLY A 27 10.81 -9.83 13.86
CA GLY A 27 11.03 -11.10 13.18
C GLY A 27 9.87 -12.09 13.31
N LEU A 28 8.68 -11.62 13.69
CA LEU A 28 7.49 -12.46 13.78
C LEU A 28 6.98 -12.81 12.39
N ASP A 29 6.59 -14.07 12.20
CA ASP A 29 5.81 -14.47 11.03
C ASP A 29 4.37 -13.88 11.10
N PRO A 30 3.59 -13.91 10.00
CA PRO A 30 2.26 -13.30 9.99
C PRO A 30 1.29 -13.80 11.08
N ILE A 31 1.33 -15.10 11.43
CA ILE A 31 0.45 -15.66 12.45
C ILE A 31 0.91 -15.22 13.84
N GLN A 32 2.21 -15.26 14.09
CA GLN A 32 2.79 -14.73 15.33
C GLN A 32 2.50 -13.24 15.50
N ALA A 33 2.57 -12.47 14.40
CA ALA A 33 2.26 -11.05 14.40
C ALA A 33 0.78 -10.80 14.77
N LEU A 34 -0.16 -11.58 14.21
CA LEU A 34 -1.59 -11.48 14.58
C LEU A 34 -1.83 -11.83 16.05
N ILE A 35 -1.16 -12.85 16.57
CA ILE A 35 -1.26 -13.25 17.98
C ILE A 35 -0.71 -12.14 18.90
N SER A 36 0.42 -11.52 18.55
CA SER A 36 1.05 -10.47 19.36
C SER A 36 0.22 -9.18 19.42
N LEU A 37 -0.70 -8.94 18.47
CA LEU A 37 -1.57 -7.76 18.50
C LEU A 37 -2.42 -7.65 19.79
N LYS A 38 -2.64 -8.76 20.51
CA LYS A 38 -3.32 -8.80 21.81
C LYS A 38 -2.56 -8.10 22.93
N GLU A 39 -1.25 -7.93 22.76
CA GLU A 39 -0.36 -7.30 23.75
C GLU A 39 -0.36 -5.78 23.63
N PHE A 40 -0.79 -5.24 22.47
CA PHE A 40 -0.82 -3.79 22.26
C PHE A 40 -1.96 -3.12 23.04
N PRO A 41 -1.69 -2.00 23.73
CA PRO A 41 -2.71 -1.27 24.46
C PRO A 41 -3.77 -0.66 23.53
N GLY A 42 -4.96 -0.42 24.07
CA GLY A 42 -6.04 0.25 23.33
C GLY A 42 -5.66 1.65 22.87
N HIS A 43 -5.93 1.94 21.60
CA HIS A 43 -5.71 3.24 20.99
C HIS A 43 -7.04 3.98 20.77
N PRO A 44 -7.14 5.29 21.05
CA PRO A 44 -8.38 6.06 20.86
C PRO A 44 -8.97 6.01 19.44
N ALA A 45 -8.11 5.96 18.42
CA ALA A 45 -8.54 5.86 17.02
C ALA A 45 -8.70 4.42 16.52
N ALA A 46 -7.88 3.48 17.01
CA ALA A 46 -7.73 2.15 16.40
C ALA A 46 -8.28 1.00 17.27
N GLY A 47 -8.63 1.27 18.53
CA GLY A 47 -9.02 0.25 19.49
C GLY A 47 -7.88 -0.72 19.86
N ARG A 48 -8.26 -1.95 20.21
CA ARG A 48 -7.38 -3.08 20.57
C ARG A 48 -7.95 -4.39 20.09
N VAL A 49 -7.09 -5.39 19.92
CA VAL A 49 -7.53 -6.79 19.90
C VAL A 49 -7.83 -7.23 21.34
N PRO A 50 -9.01 -7.79 21.65
CA PRO A 50 -9.26 -8.36 22.97
C PRO A 50 -8.26 -9.47 23.31
N VAL A 51 -7.78 -9.52 24.55
CA VAL A 51 -6.84 -10.58 25.01
C VAL A 51 -7.45 -11.98 24.86
N CYS A 52 -8.77 -12.10 24.99
CA CYS A 52 -9.52 -13.33 24.82
C CYS A 52 -9.92 -13.62 23.36
N ALA A 53 -9.57 -12.77 22.40
CA ALA A 53 -9.87 -13.05 21.00
C ALA A 53 -9.14 -14.34 20.57
N GLU A 54 -9.84 -15.22 19.88
CA GLU A 54 -9.24 -16.42 19.30
C GLU A 54 -8.85 -16.14 17.85
N LEU A 55 -7.86 -16.88 17.35
CA LEU A 55 -7.51 -16.81 15.93
C LEU A 55 -8.51 -17.70 15.19
N GLU A 56 -9.26 -17.09 14.28
CA GLU A 56 -10.20 -17.81 13.41
C GLU A 56 -9.63 -17.89 12.00
N GLU A 57 -9.75 -19.05 11.38
CA GLU A 57 -9.35 -19.27 9.99
C GLU A 57 -10.60 -19.23 9.10
N LEU A 58 -10.55 -18.38 8.08
CA LEU A 58 -11.57 -18.27 7.06
C LEU A 58 -10.99 -18.77 5.72
N PRO A 59 -11.82 -19.29 4.81
CA PRO A 59 -11.35 -19.87 3.56
C PRO A 59 -10.70 -18.84 2.63
N ASP A 60 -11.16 -17.59 2.66
CA ASP A 60 -10.68 -16.50 1.81
C ASP A 60 -11.01 -15.13 2.42
N ASN A 61 -10.46 -14.07 1.80
CA ASN A 61 -10.70 -12.70 2.20
C ASN A 61 -12.12 -12.21 1.87
N ASP A 62 -12.76 -12.75 0.83
CA ASP A 62 -14.13 -12.37 0.47
C ASP A 62 -15.10 -12.73 1.59
N THR A 63 -14.94 -13.93 2.16
CA THR A 63 -15.69 -14.38 3.34
C THR A 63 -15.45 -13.48 4.55
N LEU A 64 -14.22 -13.00 4.74
CA LEU A 64 -13.90 -12.05 5.81
C LEU A 64 -14.58 -10.70 5.59
N ASP A 65 -14.50 -10.15 4.37
CA ASP A 65 -15.11 -8.86 4.01
C ASP A 65 -16.63 -8.91 4.15
N ASP A 66 -17.29 -9.97 3.69
CA ASP A 66 -18.74 -10.18 3.87
C ASP A 66 -19.11 -10.24 5.36
N MET A 67 -18.29 -10.91 6.19
CA MET A 67 -18.53 -11.05 7.63
C MET A 67 -18.37 -9.72 8.38
N VAL A 68 -17.34 -8.93 8.07
CA VAL A 68 -17.04 -7.69 8.80
C VAL A 68 -17.78 -6.47 8.23
N ASN A 69 -18.21 -6.55 6.97
CA ASN A 69 -18.91 -5.50 6.25
C ASN A 69 -20.24 -5.99 5.63
N PRO A 70 -21.15 -6.63 6.39
CA PRO A 70 -22.35 -7.29 5.83
C PRO A 70 -23.36 -6.33 5.18
N ASP A 71 -23.35 -5.06 5.60
CA ASP A 71 -24.19 -4.00 5.03
C ASP A 71 -23.45 -3.19 3.94
N TYR A 72 -22.20 -3.52 3.65
CA TYR A 72 -21.43 -2.90 2.58
C TYR A 72 -21.87 -3.46 1.24
N SER A 73 -22.82 -2.78 0.62
CA SER A 73 -23.08 -2.94 -0.81
C SER A 73 -22.14 -1.99 -1.54
N ASP A 74 -21.19 -2.52 -2.31
CA ASP A 74 -20.37 -1.70 -3.20
C ASP A 74 -21.29 -0.97 -4.19
N PRO A 75 -21.48 0.36 -4.08
CA PRO A 75 -22.39 1.11 -4.93
C PRO A 75 -21.90 1.21 -6.39
N SER A 76 -20.82 0.50 -6.72
CA SER A 76 -20.07 0.64 -7.95
C SER A 76 -19.96 -0.65 -8.76
N LEU A 77 -20.54 -1.75 -8.28
CA LEU A 77 -20.72 -2.97 -9.06
C LEU A 77 -22.14 -2.98 -9.66
N PRO A 78 -22.31 -2.95 -11.00
CA PRO A 78 -23.62 -3.15 -11.57
C PRO A 78 -24.07 -4.60 -11.30
N ALA A 79 -25.36 -4.78 -10.99
CA ALA A 79 -25.96 -6.10 -10.84
C ALA A 79 -25.69 -6.94 -12.11
N VAL A 80 -24.87 -7.99 -11.99
CA VAL A 80 -24.42 -8.81 -13.11
C VAL A 80 -25.64 -9.47 -13.77
N THR A 81 -26.09 -8.91 -14.89
CA THR A 81 -27.07 -9.54 -15.77
C THR A 81 -26.42 -9.77 -17.13
N GLY A 82 -25.85 -10.98 -17.30
CA GLY A 82 -25.79 -11.67 -18.59
C GLY A 82 -25.03 -11.04 -19.77
N GLY A 83 -23.93 -10.32 -19.56
CA GLY A 83 -23.06 -9.84 -20.64
C GLY A 83 -21.59 -9.82 -20.22
N GLU A 84 -20.67 -10.06 -21.16
CA GLU A 84 -19.23 -10.12 -20.91
C GLU A 84 -18.72 -8.94 -20.07
N PRO A 85 -17.79 -9.15 -19.12
CA PRO A 85 -17.39 -8.12 -18.18
C PRO A 85 -16.69 -6.98 -18.91
N GLN A 86 -17.35 -5.84 -19.04
CA GLN A 86 -16.65 -4.59 -19.25
C GLN A 86 -16.02 -4.20 -17.91
N LEU A 87 -14.78 -4.62 -17.71
CA LEU A 87 -13.96 -4.33 -16.53
C LEU A 87 -13.81 -2.81 -16.38
N TRP A 88 -14.45 -2.22 -15.37
CA TRP A 88 -14.17 -0.84 -14.97
C TRP A 88 -12.97 -0.81 -13.98
N PRO A 89 -11.90 -0.02 -14.20
CA PRO A 89 -10.62 -0.15 -13.48
C PRO A 89 -10.48 0.70 -12.19
N GLU A 90 -11.57 1.24 -11.65
CA GLU A 90 -11.47 2.41 -10.77
C GLU A 90 -11.84 2.22 -9.28
N ILE A 91 -12.34 1.06 -8.84
CA ILE A 91 -12.91 0.95 -7.49
C ILE A 91 -12.30 -0.12 -6.55
N ASP A 92 -11.42 -1.01 -7.04
CA ASP A 92 -10.66 -1.94 -6.16
C ASP A 92 -9.50 -1.28 -5.38
N ARG A 93 -9.30 0.04 -5.50
CA ARG A 93 -8.07 0.70 -5.04
C ARG A 93 -7.96 0.93 -3.53
N TRP A 94 -9.01 0.65 -2.76
CA TRP A 94 -8.90 0.56 -1.28
C TRP A 94 -8.49 -0.85 -0.80
N ASN A 95 -8.65 -1.89 -1.64
CA ASN A 95 -8.45 -3.31 -1.29
C ASN A 95 -7.19 -3.96 -1.88
N ASN A 96 -6.33 -3.26 -2.63
CA ASN A 96 -5.17 -3.88 -3.31
C ASN A 96 -3.97 -4.29 -2.41
N PHE A 97 -4.21 -4.56 -1.13
CA PHE A 97 -3.35 -5.43 -0.32
C PHE A 97 -3.92 -6.86 -0.22
N ALA A 98 -4.93 -7.20 -1.01
CA ALA A 98 -5.48 -8.53 -1.02
C ALA A 98 -4.46 -9.57 -1.55
N PRO A 99 -4.56 -10.85 -1.11
CA PRO A 99 -3.63 -11.94 -1.42
C PRO A 99 -3.29 -12.10 -2.90
N GLU A 100 -4.19 -11.69 -3.79
CA GLU A 100 -4.02 -11.75 -5.24
C GLU A 100 -2.92 -10.84 -5.79
N THR A 101 -2.42 -9.88 -5.00
CA THR A 101 -1.31 -9.01 -5.38
C THR A 101 0.06 -9.60 -4.99
N ILE A 102 0.06 -10.57 -4.07
CA ILE A 102 1.25 -11.28 -3.60
C ILE A 102 1.90 -12.00 -4.79
N GLY A 103 3.17 -11.69 -5.04
CA GLY A 103 3.92 -12.27 -6.16
C GLY A 103 3.62 -11.67 -7.54
N LYS A 104 2.64 -10.74 -7.66
CA LYS A 104 2.33 -10.05 -8.93
C LYS A 104 2.97 -8.66 -9.03
N THR A 105 3.28 -8.02 -7.91
CA THR A 105 4.08 -6.78 -7.82
C THR A 105 5.40 -7.02 -7.09
N TYR A 106 6.37 -6.11 -7.20
CA TYR A 106 7.64 -6.21 -6.48
C TYR A 106 7.43 -6.22 -4.95
N ALA A 107 8.40 -6.75 -4.19
CA ALA A 107 8.29 -6.73 -2.74
C ALA A 107 8.19 -5.28 -2.23
N PRO A 108 7.19 -4.94 -1.39
CA PRO A 108 6.99 -3.56 -0.94
C PRO A 108 7.91 -3.15 0.21
N ARG A 109 8.90 -4.00 0.54
CA ARG A 109 9.84 -3.81 1.66
C ARG A 109 11.20 -4.36 1.27
N THR A 110 12.24 -3.69 1.74
CA THR A 110 13.62 -4.18 1.66
C THR A 110 14.43 -3.64 2.84
N ARG A 111 15.47 -4.38 3.23
CA ARG A 111 16.52 -3.90 4.14
C ARG A 111 17.78 -3.43 3.38
N GLN A 112 17.74 -3.53 2.05
CA GLN A 112 18.86 -3.20 1.18
C GLN A 112 18.81 -1.71 0.79
N PRO A 113 19.93 -1.14 0.30
CA PRO A 113 19.94 0.19 -0.27
C PRO A 113 18.95 0.33 -1.43
N VAL A 114 18.26 1.48 -1.47
CA VAL A 114 17.25 1.79 -2.48
C VAL A 114 17.68 2.98 -3.33
N ARG A 115 17.35 2.93 -4.62
CA ARG A 115 17.31 4.09 -5.52
C ARG A 115 15.91 4.69 -5.45
N TYR A 116 15.82 6.01 -5.43
CA TYR A 116 14.52 6.68 -5.38
C TYR A 116 14.46 7.95 -6.22
N LEU A 117 13.24 8.30 -6.65
CA LEU A 117 12.91 9.48 -7.45
C LEU A 117 11.70 10.19 -6.85
N PRO A 118 11.69 11.54 -6.79
CA PRO A 118 10.51 12.27 -6.37
C PRO A 118 9.38 12.11 -7.39
N VAL A 119 8.17 11.90 -6.88
CA VAL A 119 6.94 11.89 -7.69
C VAL A 119 6.20 13.18 -7.44
N PHE A 120 5.88 13.89 -8.52
CA PHE A 120 5.15 15.15 -8.52
C PHE A 120 3.71 14.93 -8.96
N LEU A 121 2.78 15.64 -8.31
CA LEU A 121 1.41 15.78 -8.77
C LEU A 121 1.08 17.26 -8.71
N GLN A 122 0.68 17.84 -9.85
CA GLN A 122 0.40 19.26 -9.97
C GLN A 122 1.57 20.14 -9.47
N GLY A 123 2.80 19.73 -9.74
CA GLY A 123 4.03 20.42 -9.34
C GLY A 123 4.39 20.32 -7.85
N ARG A 124 3.69 19.50 -7.06
CA ARG A 124 4.02 19.22 -5.65
C ARG A 124 4.53 17.80 -5.49
N VAL A 125 5.59 17.61 -4.71
CA VAL A 125 6.04 16.26 -4.34
C VAL A 125 4.96 15.61 -3.48
N ILE A 126 4.55 14.40 -3.85
CA ILE A 126 3.55 13.59 -3.11
C ILE A 126 4.17 12.34 -2.48
N GLY A 127 5.41 12.01 -2.85
CA GLY A 127 6.16 10.88 -2.34
C GLY A 127 7.35 10.54 -3.22
N TYR A 128 7.87 9.34 -3.02
CA TYR A 128 9.03 8.83 -3.73
C TYR A 128 8.74 7.46 -4.30
N LEU A 129 9.00 7.29 -5.59
CA LEU A 129 9.08 5.97 -6.19
C LEU A 129 10.46 5.41 -5.89
N TRP A 130 10.53 4.16 -5.42
CA TRP A 130 11.80 3.55 -5.05
C TRP A 130 11.93 2.12 -5.56
N ALA A 131 13.16 1.69 -5.77
CA ALA A 131 13.52 0.33 -6.11
C ALA A 131 14.83 -0.08 -5.44
N SER A 132 14.90 -1.31 -4.97
CA SER A 132 16.12 -1.88 -4.41
C SER A 132 17.17 -2.13 -5.47
N VAL A 133 18.43 -2.05 -5.07
CA VAL A 133 19.57 -2.33 -5.95
C VAL A 133 19.87 -3.83 -6.05
N THR A 134 19.51 -4.61 -5.03
CA THR A 134 20.00 -5.99 -4.86
C THR A 134 18.91 -7.05 -4.79
N ASP A 135 17.70 -6.70 -4.37
CA ASP A 135 16.56 -7.62 -4.30
C ASP A 135 15.38 -7.18 -5.19
N ASP A 136 14.41 -8.07 -5.37
CA ASP A 136 13.23 -7.86 -6.21
C ASP A 136 12.17 -7.01 -5.49
N ALA A 137 12.56 -5.81 -5.06
CA ALA A 137 11.74 -4.91 -4.26
C ALA A 137 11.63 -3.52 -4.87
N ALA A 138 10.41 -2.99 -4.91
CA ALA A 138 10.08 -1.63 -5.30
C ALA A 138 8.67 -1.29 -4.83
N ASP A 139 8.46 -0.04 -4.44
CA ASP A 139 7.13 0.48 -4.12
C ASP A 139 7.12 2.00 -4.24
N PHE A 140 5.97 2.59 -3.93
CA PHE A 140 5.82 4.02 -3.69
C PHE A 140 5.78 4.31 -2.19
N GLN A 141 6.66 5.20 -1.74
CA GLN A 141 6.69 5.73 -0.38
C GLN A 141 6.00 7.12 -0.37
N PRO A 142 4.78 7.26 0.20
CA PRO A 142 4.14 8.57 0.33
C PRO A 142 4.91 9.47 1.30
N LEU A 143 4.76 10.80 1.16
CA LEU A 143 5.16 11.75 2.20
C LEU A 143 4.39 11.50 3.49
N LEU A 144 5.04 11.77 4.63
CA LEU A 144 4.53 11.54 5.98
C LEU A 144 4.41 12.87 6.75
N PRO A 145 3.31 13.12 7.48
CA PRO A 145 2.11 12.30 7.53
C PRO A 145 1.35 12.34 6.18
N PRO A 146 0.74 11.22 5.74
CA PRO A 146 0.08 11.18 4.46
C PRO A 146 -1.22 12.00 4.48
N GLU A 147 -1.34 13.01 3.62
CA GLU A 147 -2.64 13.57 3.26
C GLU A 147 -3.45 12.51 2.46
N ILE A 148 -4.78 12.61 2.48
CA ILE A 148 -5.73 11.65 1.86
C ILE A 148 -5.36 11.28 0.41
N PHE A 149 -4.77 12.21 -0.34
CA PHE A 149 -4.39 11.99 -1.74
C PHE A 149 -3.07 11.22 -1.92
N HIS A 150 -2.16 11.23 -0.94
CA HIS A 150 -0.88 10.51 -1.02
C HIS A 150 -1.07 8.98 -1.03
N ASN A 151 -2.07 8.46 -0.30
CA ASN A 151 -2.39 7.03 -0.31
C ASN A 151 -3.06 6.57 -1.62
N ARG A 152 -3.78 7.45 -2.32
CA ARG A 152 -4.37 7.12 -3.64
C ARG A 152 -3.31 6.90 -4.71
N ALA A 153 -2.21 7.67 -4.65
CA ALA A 153 -1.09 7.50 -5.56
C ALA A 153 -0.41 6.14 -5.39
N ARG A 154 -0.31 5.63 -4.15
CA ARG A 154 0.28 4.31 -3.88
C ARG A 154 -0.46 3.19 -4.60
N GLY A 155 -1.79 3.17 -4.54
CA GLY A 155 -2.59 2.16 -5.25
C GLY A 155 -2.41 2.19 -6.77
N TRP A 156 -2.21 3.39 -7.36
CA TRP A 156 -1.88 3.53 -8.77
C TRP A 156 -0.50 2.95 -9.10
N TRP A 157 0.52 3.29 -8.30
CA TRP A 157 1.89 2.81 -8.49
C TRP A 157 2.03 1.30 -8.34
N VAL A 158 1.30 0.69 -7.39
CA VAL A 158 1.24 -0.77 -7.25
C VAL A 158 0.71 -1.42 -8.52
N GLY A 159 -0.38 -0.89 -9.11
CA GLY A 159 -0.92 -1.41 -10.37
C GLY A 159 0.06 -1.26 -11.54
N GLU A 160 0.78 -0.13 -11.60
CA GLU A 160 1.79 0.09 -12.63
C GLU A 160 2.99 -0.86 -12.47
N PHE A 161 3.42 -1.13 -11.25
CA PHE A 161 4.47 -2.10 -10.96
C PHE A 161 4.05 -3.54 -11.23
N MET A 162 2.78 -3.91 -11.03
CA MET A 162 2.28 -5.21 -11.50
C MET A 162 2.39 -5.34 -13.02
N ARG A 163 2.01 -4.31 -13.77
CA ARG A 163 2.09 -4.31 -15.23
C ARG A 163 3.53 -4.44 -15.71
N LEU A 164 4.47 -3.73 -15.08
CA LEU A 164 5.89 -3.77 -15.40
C LEU A 164 6.51 -5.13 -15.04
N ARG A 165 6.25 -5.64 -13.83
CA ARG A 165 6.71 -6.96 -13.40
C ARG A 165 6.16 -8.09 -14.26
N GLY A 166 4.87 -8.04 -14.60
CA GLY A 166 4.23 -8.98 -15.52
C GLY A 166 4.83 -8.95 -16.94
N SER A 167 5.51 -7.86 -17.31
CA SER A 167 6.27 -7.74 -18.57
C SER A 167 7.74 -8.17 -18.43
N GLY A 168 8.14 -8.71 -17.26
CA GLY A 168 9.51 -9.17 -17.00
C GLY A 168 10.52 -8.06 -16.69
N VAL A 169 10.07 -6.84 -16.39
CA VAL A 169 10.94 -5.70 -16.08
C VAL A 169 11.47 -5.84 -14.65
N SER A 170 12.75 -5.55 -14.42
CA SER A 170 13.32 -5.52 -13.05
C SER A 170 12.89 -4.27 -12.27
N PRO A 171 12.98 -4.26 -10.92
CA PRO A 171 12.62 -3.08 -10.11
C PRO A 171 13.33 -1.79 -10.53
N LEU A 172 14.65 -1.83 -10.77
CA LEU A 172 15.42 -0.65 -11.18
C LEU A 172 15.07 -0.18 -12.60
N GLU A 173 14.83 -1.11 -13.52
CA GLU A 173 14.37 -0.75 -14.87
C GLU A 173 12.96 -0.16 -14.83
N ALA A 174 12.09 -0.70 -13.97
CA ALA A 174 10.75 -0.17 -13.73
C ALA A 174 10.84 1.28 -13.24
N LEU A 175 11.63 1.56 -12.21
CA LEU A 175 11.89 2.91 -11.69
C LEU A 175 12.37 3.86 -12.81
N ARG A 176 13.41 3.46 -13.55
CA ARG A 176 14.01 4.27 -14.63
C ARG A 176 13.06 4.53 -15.79
N SER A 177 12.22 3.55 -16.13
CA SER A 177 11.27 3.65 -17.24
C SER A 177 10.20 4.73 -17.05
N ARG A 178 10.06 5.24 -15.83
CA ARG A 178 9.06 6.25 -15.45
C ARG A 178 9.61 7.68 -15.47
N ILE A 179 10.92 7.87 -15.61
CA ILE A 179 11.54 9.20 -15.75
C ILE A 179 11.02 9.86 -17.04
N GLY A 180 10.44 11.06 -16.91
CA GLY A 180 9.89 11.82 -18.03
C GLY A 180 8.58 11.26 -18.61
N ALA A 181 7.97 10.26 -17.97
CA ALA A 181 6.63 9.82 -18.34
C ALA A 181 5.60 10.93 -18.04
N PRO A 182 4.55 11.08 -18.87
CA PRO A 182 3.49 12.05 -18.59
C PRO A 182 2.88 11.86 -17.19
N GLU A 183 2.62 12.96 -16.50
CA GLU A 183 1.96 12.95 -15.19
C GLU A 183 0.57 12.27 -15.28
N ASP A 184 0.33 11.23 -14.47
CA ASP A 184 -1.00 10.67 -14.29
C ASP A 184 -1.77 11.49 -13.24
N PRO A 185 -3.05 11.85 -13.47
CA PRO A 185 -3.85 12.63 -12.53
C PRO A 185 -4.03 12.03 -11.12
N ARG A 186 -3.70 10.75 -10.93
CA ARG A 186 -3.84 9.99 -9.67
C ARG A 186 -2.47 9.59 -9.11
N GLY A 187 -1.58 9.12 -9.98
CA GLY A 187 -0.24 8.62 -9.61
C GLY A 187 0.85 9.68 -9.57
N GLY A 188 0.64 10.84 -10.22
CA GLY A 188 1.67 11.82 -10.47
C GLY A 188 2.62 11.41 -11.60
N GLY A 189 3.77 12.08 -11.68
CA GLY A 189 4.81 11.86 -12.66
C GLY A 189 6.20 12.11 -12.09
N ILE A 190 7.23 11.71 -12.83
CA ILE A 190 8.63 11.95 -12.50
C ILE A 190 9.21 12.86 -13.58
N ASP A 191 9.82 13.97 -13.19
CA ASP A 191 10.39 14.93 -14.13
C ASP A 191 11.44 14.29 -15.04
N ALA A 192 11.55 14.79 -16.27
CA ALA A 192 12.47 14.23 -17.27
C ALA A 192 13.96 14.43 -16.92
N ASP A 193 14.27 15.41 -16.07
CA ASP A 193 15.61 15.70 -15.56
C ASP A 193 15.84 15.15 -14.14
N ALA A 194 14.89 14.37 -13.60
CA ALA A 194 14.99 13.78 -12.28
C ALA A 194 16.22 12.86 -12.19
N GLN A 195 17.04 13.08 -11.16
CA GLN A 195 18.21 12.26 -10.88
C GLN A 195 17.90 11.23 -9.80
N GLU A 196 18.32 9.98 -10.04
CA GLU A 196 18.25 8.91 -9.04
C GLU A 196 19.02 9.29 -7.78
N ARG A 197 18.33 9.28 -6.65
CA ARG A 197 18.93 9.45 -5.32
C ARG A 197 19.09 8.09 -4.66
N VAL A 198 19.87 8.04 -3.58
CA VAL A 198 20.17 6.82 -2.83
C VAL A 198 19.76 7.00 -1.38
N ALA A 199 19.14 5.97 -0.81
CA ALA A 199 19.03 5.77 0.62
C ALA A 199 19.63 4.40 0.97
N ALA A 200 20.32 4.31 2.10
CA ALA A 200 20.94 3.09 2.62
C ALA A 200 19.91 2.02 3.01
N SER A 201 18.65 2.41 3.25
CA SER A 201 17.54 1.51 3.52
C SER A 201 16.19 2.15 3.19
N LEU A 202 15.12 1.34 3.17
CA LEU A 202 13.75 1.86 3.11
C LEU A 202 13.39 2.69 4.35
N ASP A 203 13.95 2.39 5.51
CA ASP A 203 13.72 3.18 6.73
C ASP A 203 14.30 4.59 6.60
N GLU A 204 15.50 4.74 6.02
CA GLU A 204 16.05 6.08 5.73
C GLU A 204 15.18 6.84 4.73
N LEU A 205 14.62 6.16 3.71
CA LEU A 205 13.68 6.81 2.79
C LEU A 205 12.40 7.28 3.51
N LYS A 206 11.90 6.51 4.48
CA LYS A 206 10.76 6.93 5.32
C LYS A 206 11.09 8.15 6.16
N GLU A 207 12.30 8.25 6.71
CA GLU A 207 12.76 9.43 7.43
C GLU A 207 12.88 10.66 6.51
N ILE A 208 13.35 10.47 5.27
CA ILE A 208 13.38 11.53 4.25
C ILE A 208 11.95 12.01 3.94
N ALA A 209 10.99 11.09 3.85
CA ALA A 209 9.59 11.39 3.56
C ALA A 209 8.85 12.12 4.68
N GLN A 210 9.43 12.26 5.89
CA GLN A 210 8.86 13.00 7.02
C GLN A 210 9.28 14.48 7.07
N ARG A 211 10.24 14.90 6.22
CA ARG A 211 10.82 16.25 6.22
C ARG A 211 10.11 17.19 5.25
#